data_AF-A0A3C0B7C1-F1
#
_entry.id   AF-A0A3C0B7C1-F1
#
_cell.length_a   1.000
_cell.length_b   1.000
_cell.length_c   1.000
_cell.angle_alpha   90.00
_cell.angle_beta   90.00
_cell.angle_gamma   90.00
#
_symmetry.space_group_name_H-M   'P 1'
#
loop_
_entity.id
_entity.type
_entity.pdbx_description
1 polymer ?
#
loop_
_entity_poly.entity_id
_entity_poly.type
_entity_poly.pdbx_seq_one_letter_code
_entity_poly.pdbx_strand_id
1 'polypeptide(L)'
;STSPSRHAPPLYGISRLNFRANKLHLQFYAVYMAERKFEDLPFEEKSKVELYAKDAEGNNYSPGWYTLNIKAEYNISETFSISSGIENLTDQRYRPYSSGISAPGRNFLISLRANF
;
A
#
# COMPACT_ATOMS: atom_id res chain seq x y z
N SER A 1 6.48 30.80 -12.08
CA SER A 1 6.20 29.42 -12.54
C SER A 1 5.37 28.73 -11.48
N THR A 2 4.18 28.23 -11.83
CA THR A 2 3.30 27.48 -10.91
C THR A 2 3.51 25.99 -11.15
N SER A 3 4.27 25.33 -10.28
CA SER A 3 4.48 23.87 -10.32
C SER A 3 3.45 23.18 -9.41
N PRO A 4 2.95 21.98 -9.76
CA PRO A 4 2.22 21.12 -8.82
C PRO A 4 3.05 20.89 -7.54
N SER A 5 2.37 20.79 -6.40
CA SER A 5 3.03 20.50 -5.12
C SER A 5 3.58 19.08 -5.09
N ARG A 6 4.84 18.92 -4.68
CA ARG A 6 5.48 17.60 -4.49
C ARG A 6 4.92 16.78 -3.33
N HIS A 7 4.14 17.41 -2.45
CA HIS A 7 3.49 16.73 -1.33
C HIS A 7 2.02 16.36 -1.63
N ALA A 8 1.51 16.70 -2.81
CA ALA A 8 0.21 16.23 -3.25
C ALA A 8 0.39 14.84 -3.91
N PRO A 9 -0.04 13.74 -3.27
CA PRO A 9 0.08 12.43 -3.86
C PRO A 9 -0.85 12.30 -5.09
N PRO A 10 -0.55 11.34 -6.00
CA PRO A 10 -1.52 10.89 -7.00
C PRO A 10 -2.79 10.37 -6.33
N LEU A 11 -3.85 10.12 -7.10
CA LEU A 11 -5.05 9.47 -6.56
C LEU A 11 -4.66 8.19 -5.80
N TYR A 12 -5.09 8.04 -4.56
CA TYR A 12 -4.81 6.86 -3.75
C TYR A 12 -6.05 6.46 -2.98
N GLY A 13 -6.08 5.22 -2.51
CA GLY A 13 -7.23 4.74 -1.76
C GLY A 13 -7.02 3.39 -1.12
N ILE A 14 -8.01 3.04 -0.29
CA ILE A 14 -8.12 1.73 0.33
C ILE A 14 -9.55 1.25 0.15
N SER A 15 -9.71 0.07 -0.43
CA SER A 15 -10.99 -0.64 -0.50
C SER A 15 -10.97 -1.82 0.46
N ARG A 16 -12.00 -1.98 1.29
CA ARG A 16 -12.08 -3.03 2.31
C ARG A 16 -13.39 -3.80 2.21
N LEU A 17 -13.29 -5.13 2.24
CA LEU A 17 -14.40 -6.06 2.45
C LEU A 17 -14.21 -6.72 3.82
N ASN A 18 -15.21 -6.59 4.68
CA ASN A 18 -15.23 -7.24 6.00
C ASN A 18 -16.30 -8.32 6.02
N PHE A 19 -15.93 -9.50 6.51
CA PHE A 19 -16.83 -10.61 6.72
C PHE A 19 -16.73 -11.06 8.18
N ARG A 20 -17.88 -11.25 8.82
CA ARG A 20 -17.97 -11.63 10.24
C ARG A 20 -18.91 -12.80 10.40
N ALA A 21 -18.42 -13.89 11.00
CA ALA A 21 -19.20 -15.07 11.30
C ALA A 21 -18.80 -15.64 12.66
N ASN A 22 -19.70 -15.53 13.65
CA ASN A 22 -19.49 -16.00 15.02
C ASN A 22 -18.14 -15.49 15.60
N LYS A 23 -17.20 -16.40 15.88
CA LYS A 23 -15.87 -16.11 16.43
C LYS A 23 -14.85 -15.66 15.39
N LEU A 24 -15.18 -15.70 14.10
CA LEU A 24 -14.27 -15.42 12.99
C LEU A 24 -14.56 -14.08 12.33
N HIS A 25 -13.54 -13.24 12.22
CA HIS A 25 -13.57 -11.99 11.46
C HIS A 25 -12.52 -12.09 10.34
N LEU A 26 -12.94 -11.86 9.10
CA LEU A 26 -12.07 -11.83 7.93
C LEU A 26 -12.14 -10.44 7.29
N GLN A 27 -10.99 -9.94 6.86
CA GLN A 27 -10.89 -8.71 6.09
C GLN A 27 -10.02 -8.94 4.87
N PHE A 28 -10.59 -8.67 3.69
CA PHE A 28 -9.83 -8.53 2.46
C PHE A 28 -9.74 -7.05 2.12
N TYR A 29 -8.56 -6.54 1.80
CA TYR A 29 -8.41 -5.15 1.44
C TYR A 29 -7.33 -4.88 0.41
N ALA A 30 -7.59 -3.89 -0.44
CA ALA A 30 -6.65 -3.38 -1.41
C ALA A 30 -6.19 -1.98 -1.01
N VAL A 31 -4.89 -1.71 -1.11
CA VAL A 31 -4.33 -0.35 -1.05
C VAL A 31 -3.78 -0.05 -2.43
N TYR A 32 -4.02 1.13 -2.96
CA TYR A 32 -3.59 1.48 -4.30
C TYR A 32 -3.25 2.96 -4.43
N MET A 33 -2.37 3.24 -5.39
CA MET A 33 -1.98 4.57 -5.80
C MET A 33 -1.93 4.60 -7.33
N ALA A 34 -2.52 5.62 -7.92
CA ALA A 34 -2.49 5.86 -9.34
C ALA A 34 -1.10 6.31 -9.80
N GLU A 35 -0.87 6.15 -11.09
CA GLU A 35 0.31 6.67 -11.75
C GLU A 35 0.36 8.20 -11.70
N ARG A 36 1.58 8.75 -11.65
CA ARG A 36 1.86 10.15 -11.96
C ARG A 36 2.78 10.20 -13.16
N LYS A 37 2.26 10.66 -14.29
CA LYS A 37 3.02 10.85 -15.52
C LYS A 37 4.09 11.92 -15.35
N PHE A 38 5.12 11.86 -16.19
CA PHE A 38 6.20 12.86 -16.20
C PHE A 38 5.65 14.29 -16.28
N GLU A 39 4.71 14.56 -17.18
CA GLU A 39 4.13 15.90 -17.39
C GLU A 39 3.54 16.50 -16.11
N ASP A 40 2.92 15.66 -15.28
CA ASP A 40 2.24 16.01 -14.03
C ASP A 40 3.15 16.00 -12.79
N LEU A 41 4.41 15.59 -12.94
CA LEU A 41 5.39 15.66 -11.86
C LEU A 41 5.76 17.13 -11.57
N PRO A 42 5.94 17.49 -10.29
CA PRO A 42 6.59 18.73 -9.90
C PRO A 42 7.95 18.88 -10.58
N PHE A 43 8.31 20.11 -10.91
CA PHE A 43 9.57 20.40 -11.62
C PHE A 43 10.80 19.81 -10.90
N GLU A 44 10.85 19.88 -9.57
CA GLU A 44 11.93 19.32 -8.75
C GLU A 44 11.97 17.79 -8.74
N GLU A 45 10.85 17.11 -8.97
CA GLU A 45 10.77 15.65 -8.97
C GLU A 45 11.19 15.06 -10.33
N LYS A 46 11.07 15.84 -11.42
CA LYS A 46 11.41 15.42 -12.79
C LYS A 46 12.88 15.02 -12.95
N SER A 47 13.80 15.62 -12.20
CA SER A 47 15.25 15.33 -12.32
C SER A 47 15.74 14.18 -11.43
N LYS A 48 14.90 13.62 -10.54
CA LYS A 48 15.29 12.60 -9.55
C LYS A 48 15.23 11.18 -10.12
N VAL A 49 16.24 10.83 -10.90
CA VAL A 49 16.36 9.52 -11.58
C VAL A 49 16.48 8.34 -10.62
N GLU A 50 16.89 8.58 -9.38
CA GLU A 50 17.05 7.59 -8.33
C GLU A 50 15.72 7.22 -7.62
N LEU A 51 14.73 8.12 -7.67
CA LEU A 51 13.41 7.91 -7.06
C LEU A 51 12.38 7.31 -8.03
N TYR A 52 12.39 7.74 -9.28
CA TYR A 52 11.31 7.45 -10.23
C TYR A 52 11.70 6.38 -11.26
N ALA A 53 10.68 5.68 -11.77
CA ALA A 53 10.87 4.76 -12.87
C ALA A 53 10.96 5.55 -14.19
N LYS A 54 11.39 4.86 -15.25
CA LYS A 54 11.47 5.39 -16.61
C LYS A 54 10.29 4.89 -17.44
N ASP A 55 9.57 5.80 -18.08
CA ASP A 55 8.56 5.45 -19.08
C ASP A 55 9.23 5.01 -20.40
N ALA A 56 8.42 4.68 -21.42
CA ALA A 56 8.91 4.20 -22.71
C ALA A 56 9.77 5.24 -23.44
N GLU A 57 9.55 6.52 -23.16
CA GLU A 57 10.30 7.64 -23.72
C GLU A 57 11.55 8.01 -22.88
N GLY A 58 11.78 7.32 -21.76
CA GLY A 58 12.92 7.56 -20.88
C GLY A 58 12.73 8.74 -19.91
N ASN A 59 11.51 9.25 -19.77
CA ASN A 59 11.17 10.27 -18.80
C ASN A 59 10.84 9.66 -17.44
N ASN A 60 11.06 10.44 -16.37
CA ASN A 60 10.78 9.99 -15.01
C ASN A 60 9.27 10.01 -14.75
N TYR A 61 8.73 8.96 -14.17
CA TYR A 61 7.32 8.92 -13.76
C TYR A 61 7.17 8.12 -12.46
N SER A 62 6.06 8.34 -11.75
CA SER A 62 5.70 7.51 -10.60
C SER A 62 4.73 6.43 -11.04
N PRO A 63 5.13 5.15 -11.09
CA PRO A 63 4.22 4.07 -11.45
C PRO A 63 3.04 3.99 -10.49
N GLY A 64 1.87 3.64 -11.04
CA GLY A 64 0.76 3.17 -10.22
C GLY A 64 1.08 1.80 -9.62
N TRP A 65 0.51 1.51 -8.45
CA TRP A 65 0.69 0.23 -7.78
C TRP A 65 -0.54 -0.11 -6.95
N TYR A 66 -0.65 -1.38 -6.59
CA TYR A 66 -1.64 -1.85 -5.62
C TYR A 66 -1.08 -3.00 -4.78
N THR A 67 -1.63 -3.19 -3.59
CA THR A 67 -1.42 -4.39 -2.78
C THR A 67 -2.76 -5.05 -2.52
N LEU A 68 -2.79 -6.38 -2.53
CA LEU A 68 -3.91 -7.17 -2.05
C LEU A 68 -3.53 -7.80 -0.71
N ASN A 69 -4.41 -7.70 0.28
CA ASN A 69 -4.08 -8.03 1.66
C ASN A 69 -5.24 -8.78 2.30
N ILE A 70 -4.91 -9.74 3.18
CA ILE A 70 -5.89 -10.52 3.93
C ILE A 70 -5.52 -10.46 5.41
N LYS A 71 -6.51 -10.25 6.27
CA LYS A 71 -6.41 -10.35 7.72
C LYS A 71 -7.52 -11.27 8.24
N ALA A 72 -7.18 -12.11 9.19
CA ALA A 72 -8.10 -12.98 9.90
C ALA A 72 -7.92 -12.78 11.41
N GLU A 73 -9.02 -12.75 12.13
CA GLU A 73 -9.04 -12.72 13.59
C GLU A 73 -10.03 -13.77 14.07
N TYR A 74 -9.61 -14.55 15.07
CA TYR A 74 -10.42 -15.58 15.67
C TYR A 74 -10.44 -15.44 17.19
N ASN A 75 -11.63 -15.28 17.75
CA ASN A 75 -11.86 -15.23 19.19
C ASN A 75 -11.82 -16.66 19.75
N ILE A 76 -10.72 -17.02 20.40
CA ILE A 76 -10.54 -18.35 21.01
C ILE A 76 -11.50 -18.49 22.19
N SER A 77 -11.52 -17.47 23.07
CA SER A 77 -12.42 -17.34 24.22
C SER A 77 -12.83 -15.87 24.40
N GLU A 78 -13.55 -15.56 25.48
CA GLU A 78 -13.86 -14.16 25.85
C GLU A 78 -12.60 -13.37 26.23
N THR A 79 -11.57 -14.06 26.71
CA THR A 79 -10.28 -13.48 27.12
C THR A 79 -9.28 -13.41 25.97
N PHE A 80 -9.22 -14.44 25.12
CA PHE A 80 -8.14 -14.59 24.14
C PHE A 80 -8.63 -14.49 22.69
N SER A 81 -7.92 -13.70 21.88
CA SER A 81 -8.10 -13.63 20.42
C SER A 81 -6.75 -13.77 19.71
N ILE A 82 -6.72 -14.51 18.62
CA ILE A 82 -5.56 -14.59 17.72
C ILE A 82 -5.87 -13.86 16.42
N SER A 83 -4.91 -13.12 15.88
CA SER A 83 -5.00 -12.54 14.55
C SER A 83 -3.83 -12.97 13.70
N SER A 84 -4.08 -13.17 12.42
CA SER A 84 -3.05 -13.40 11.41
C SER A 84 -3.34 -12.59 10.15
N GLY A 85 -2.32 -12.30 9.37
CA GLY A 85 -2.47 -11.55 8.14
C GLY A 85 -1.33 -11.75 7.17
N ILE A 86 -1.65 -11.54 5.90
CA ILE A 86 -0.68 -11.48 4.81
C ILE A 86 -0.91 -10.15 4.11
N GLU A 87 0.14 -9.35 4.01
CA GLU A 87 0.14 -8.09 3.27
C GLU A 87 0.99 -8.24 2.01
N ASN A 88 0.58 -7.52 0.96
CA ASN A 88 1.17 -7.60 -0.38
C ASN A 88 1.22 -9.05 -0.91
N LEU A 89 0.05 -9.69 -0.98
CA LEU A 89 -0.11 -11.10 -1.38
C LEU A 89 0.54 -11.42 -2.74
N THR A 90 0.46 -10.47 -3.68
CA THR A 90 1.03 -10.57 -5.03
C THR A 90 2.53 -10.28 -5.10
N ASP A 91 3.18 -9.99 -3.96
CA ASP A 91 4.61 -9.71 -3.85
C ASP A 91 5.09 -8.60 -4.79
N GLN A 92 4.29 -7.53 -4.92
CA GLN A 92 4.64 -6.41 -5.78
C GLN A 92 5.77 -5.62 -5.17
N ARG A 93 6.80 -5.33 -5.98
CA ARG A 93 7.76 -4.29 -5.65
C ARG A 93 7.14 -2.94 -5.99
N TYR A 94 6.96 -2.09 -5.00
CA TYR A 94 6.40 -0.76 -5.19
C TYR A 94 7.10 0.28 -4.32
N ARG A 95 6.86 1.55 -4.64
CA ARG A 95 7.42 2.70 -3.93
C ARG A 95 6.34 3.78 -3.84
N PRO A 96 5.99 4.24 -2.62
CA PRO A 96 5.06 5.35 -2.46
C PRO A 96 5.60 6.62 -3.15
N TYR A 97 4.70 7.46 -3.66
CA TYR A 97 5.08 8.69 -4.35
C TYR A 97 5.99 9.57 -3.48
N SER A 98 7.04 10.13 -4.08
CA SER A 98 8.08 10.94 -3.41
C SER A 98 8.83 10.23 -2.26
N SER A 99 8.69 8.91 -2.08
CA SER A 99 9.47 8.14 -1.10
C SER A 99 10.83 7.74 -1.66
N GLY A 100 11.91 7.95 -0.90
CA GLY A 100 13.23 7.40 -1.23
C GLY A 100 13.38 5.90 -0.92
N ILE A 101 12.38 5.28 -0.30
CA ILE A 101 12.44 3.90 0.20
C ILE A 101 11.34 3.07 -0.48
N SER A 102 11.74 1.93 -1.03
CA SER A 102 10.80 0.94 -1.57
C SER A 102 10.01 0.31 -0.43
N ALA A 103 8.72 0.10 -0.63
CA ALA A 103 7.88 -0.52 0.39
C ALA A 103 8.14 -2.03 0.51
N PRO A 104 7.73 -2.66 1.63
CA PRO A 104 7.91 -4.09 1.83
C PRO A 104 7.22 -4.94 0.74
N GLY A 105 7.86 -6.06 0.38
CA GLY A 105 7.25 -7.14 -0.39
C GLY A 105 6.18 -7.89 0.41
N ARG A 106 5.92 -9.14 0.04
CA ARG A 106 5.00 -9.99 0.80
C ARG A 106 5.48 -10.16 2.24
N ASN A 107 4.59 -9.90 3.20
CA ASN A 107 4.90 -10.04 4.62
C ASN A 107 3.74 -10.69 5.39
N PHE A 108 4.08 -11.26 6.54
CA PHE A 108 3.18 -12.06 7.37
C PHE A 108 3.13 -11.48 8.78
N LEU A 109 1.93 -11.42 9.36
CA LEU A 109 1.68 -10.88 10.68
C LEU A 109 0.93 -11.92 11.49
N ILE A 110 1.33 -12.13 12.75
CA ILE A 110 0.62 -12.97 13.71
C ILE A 110 0.63 -12.24 15.05
N SER A 111 -0.51 -12.21 15.73
CA SER A 111 -0.64 -11.63 17.07
C SER A 111 -1.58 -12.44 17.94
N LEU A 112 -1.28 -12.45 19.25
CA LEU A 112 -2.16 -12.95 20.29
C LEU A 112 -2.52 -11.77 21.20
N ARG A 113 -3.79 -11.63 21.53
CA ARG A 113 -4.30 -10.60 22.44
C ARG A 113 -5.06 -11.27 23.58
N ALA A 114 -4.86 -10.75 24.79
CA ALA A 114 -5.60 -11.11 25.99
C ALA A 114 -6.29 -9.85 26.55
N ASN A 115 -7.59 -9.93 26.82
CA ASN A 115 -8.38 -8.87 27.46
C ASN A 115 -8.97 -9.42 28.77
N PHE A 116 -8.66 -8.79 29.91
CA PHE A 116 -9.10 -9.17 31.26
C PHE A 116 -10.05 -8.14 31.86
#